data_AF-A0A7W1G1R4-F1
#
_entry.id   AF-A0A7W1G1R4-F1
#
_cell.length_a   1.000
_cell.length_b   1.000
_cell.length_c   1.000
_cell.angle_alpha   90.00
_cell.angle_beta   90.00
_cell.angle_gamma   90.00
#
_symmetry.space_group_name_H-M   'P 1'
#
loop_
_entity.id
_entity.type
_entity.pdbx_description
1 polymer ?
#
loop_
_entity_poly.entity_id
_entity_poly.type
_entity_poly.pdbx_seq_one_letter_code
_entity_poly.pdbx_strand_id
1 'polypeptide(L)'
;MSSIIPAAFLVVAVLFAGAPSSGAESALPALVSATAFELHGKLDGQPFWARLLAPDRKFNNHRVLQLVYAPPVAETLSGARLSDCPFVLLDDNARIIAWNGRESLSQVQPASPSGYTVARELLEGNGEAASVASDKRTIHGERAWDLRLAPLLLALTWSPKASADLAVVDLFGPRWKEGLRATVNGAEATIGGDGYTILADDHGRLARLVDAHGMARIEIEGWSDPAP
;
A
#
# COMPACT_ATOMS: atom_id res chain seq x y z
N MET A 1 -56.13 -44.32 27.34
CA MET A 1 -56.44 -43.22 26.41
C MET A 1 -55.53 -42.05 26.77
N SER A 2 -54.75 -41.59 25.79
CA SER A 2 -54.19 -40.24 25.59
C SER A 2 -53.44 -39.58 26.77
N SER A 3 -52.10 -39.43 26.70
CA SER A 3 -51.37 -38.28 26.09
C SER A 3 -51.58 -36.99 26.92
N ILE A 4 -50.57 -36.28 27.45
CA ILE A 4 -49.56 -35.46 26.75
C ILE A 4 -48.43 -35.07 27.76
N ILE A 5 -47.19 -35.00 27.27
CA ILE A 5 -45.91 -34.58 27.92
C ILE A 5 -45.69 -33.05 27.64
N PRO A 6 -44.50 -32.42 27.83
CA PRO A 6 -43.66 -32.03 28.99
C PRO A 6 -43.47 -30.49 29.10
N ALA A 7 -42.71 -30.00 30.09
CA ALA A 7 -41.70 -28.93 29.86
C ALA A 7 -40.71 -28.84 31.02
N ALA A 8 -39.64 -29.66 30.97
CA ALA A 8 -38.42 -29.40 31.73
C ALA A 8 -37.40 -28.82 30.76
N PHE A 9 -37.09 -27.53 30.93
CA PHE A 9 -36.01 -26.84 30.24
C PHE A 9 -34.67 -27.35 30.77
N LEU A 10 -33.92 -28.11 29.96
CA LEU A 10 -32.53 -28.46 30.21
C LEU A 10 -31.66 -27.52 29.37
N VAL A 11 -31.03 -26.54 30.03
CA VAL A 11 -30.01 -25.69 29.40
C VAL A 11 -28.69 -26.47 29.41
N VAL A 12 -28.28 -26.98 28.25
CA VAL A 12 -26.94 -27.51 28.02
C VAL A 12 -26.05 -26.33 27.63
N ALA A 13 -25.28 -25.81 28.58
CA ALA A 13 -24.19 -24.87 28.29
C ALA A 13 -22.98 -25.67 27.79
N VAL A 14 -22.76 -25.68 26.48
CA VAL A 14 -21.50 -26.17 25.88
C VAL A 14 -20.45 -25.08 26.07
N LEU A 15 -19.57 -25.27 27.05
CA LEU A 15 -18.34 -24.49 27.19
C LEU A 15 -17.34 -24.96 26.12
N PHE A 16 -17.29 -24.26 24.98
CA PHE A 16 -16.12 -24.32 24.12
C PHE A 16 -14.99 -23.56 24.79
N ALA A 17 -14.16 -24.28 25.54
CA ALA A 17 -12.83 -23.81 25.92
C ALA A 17 -11.94 -23.83 24.66
N GLY A 18 -12.09 -22.81 23.81
CA GLY A 18 -11.08 -22.49 22.81
C GLY A 18 -9.82 -22.05 23.54
N ALA A 19 -8.75 -22.84 23.40
CA ALA A 19 -7.42 -22.40 23.83
C ALA A 19 -7.13 -21.03 23.20
N PRO A 20 -6.51 -20.08 23.92
CA PRO A 20 -6.02 -18.87 23.28
C PRO A 20 -4.99 -19.31 22.24
N SER A 21 -5.33 -19.14 20.96
CA SER A 21 -4.33 -19.19 19.90
C SER A 21 -3.28 -18.17 20.30
N SER A 22 -2.05 -18.62 20.56
CA SER A 22 -0.92 -17.70 20.67
C SER A 22 -0.93 -16.88 19.39
N GLY A 23 -1.32 -15.61 19.50
CA GLY A 23 -1.33 -14.71 18.37
C GLY A 23 0.08 -14.72 17.82
N ALA A 24 0.27 -15.35 16.66
CA ALA A 24 1.46 -15.14 15.87
C ALA A 24 1.51 -13.62 15.67
N GLU A 25 2.48 -12.97 16.30
CA GLU A 25 2.76 -11.56 16.06
C GLU A 25 2.81 -11.42 14.54
N SER A 26 1.86 -10.65 13.98
CA SER A 26 1.70 -10.50 12.55
C SER A 26 3.00 -9.87 12.04
N ALA A 27 3.93 -10.70 11.58
CA ALA A 27 5.20 -10.24 11.06
C ALA A 27 4.87 -9.38 9.83
N LEU A 28 5.13 -8.08 9.93
CA LEU A 28 4.91 -7.16 8.82
C LEU A 28 5.62 -7.70 7.58
N PRO A 29 5.01 -7.58 6.40
CA PRO A 29 5.55 -8.18 5.19
C PRO A 29 6.84 -7.45 4.87
N ALA A 30 7.93 -8.20 4.74
CA ALA A 30 9.23 -7.67 4.39
C ALA A 30 9.34 -7.54 2.86
N LEU A 31 10.23 -6.69 2.39
CA LEU A 31 10.56 -6.62 0.96
C LEU A 31 10.97 -8.00 0.42
N VAL A 32 10.46 -8.36 -0.77
CA VAL A 32 10.61 -9.71 -1.37
C VAL A 32 12.03 -10.11 -1.69
N SER A 33 12.95 -9.15 -1.79
CA SER A 33 14.37 -9.40 -2.03
C SER A 33 15.22 -8.45 -1.20
N ALA A 34 16.35 -8.93 -0.69
CA ALA A 34 17.34 -8.11 0.02
C ALA A 34 18.26 -7.32 -0.92
N THR A 35 18.31 -7.69 -2.21
CA THR A 35 19.15 -7.05 -3.23
C THR A 35 18.33 -6.10 -4.09
N ALA A 36 19.01 -5.32 -4.94
CA ALA A 36 18.31 -4.51 -5.93
C ALA A 36 17.52 -5.41 -6.90
N PHE A 37 16.38 -4.93 -7.38
CA PHE A 37 15.58 -5.57 -8.44
C PHE A 37 14.70 -4.55 -9.15
N GLU A 38 14.19 -4.94 -10.31
CA GLU A 38 13.28 -4.18 -11.15
C GLU A 38 12.02 -4.99 -11.44
N LEU A 39 10.90 -4.29 -11.62
CA LEU A 39 9.64 -4.85 -12.11
C LEU A 39 8.94 -3.85 -13.02
N HIS A 40 8.17 -4.37 -13.97
CA HIS A 40 7.37 -3.56 -14.88
C HIS A 40 6.05 -4.25 -15.21
N GLY A 41 5.11 -3.48 -15.72
CA GLY A 41 3.81 -3.98 -16.15
C GLY A 41 2.78 -2.85 -16.18
N LYS A 42 1.58 -3.11 -15.65
CA LYS A 42 0.47 -2.14 -15.63
C LYS A 42 -0.02 -1.86 -14.21
N LEU A 43 -0.18 -0.58 -13.87
CA LEU A 43 -0.83 -0.08 -12.66
C LEU A 43 -2.07 0.69 -13.09
N ASP A 44 -3.25 0.25 -12.65
CA ASP A 44 -4.55 0.77 -13.07
C ASP A 44 -4.71 0.86 -14.60
N GLY A 45 -4.20 -0.17 -15.29
CA GLY A 45 -4.21 -0.28 -16.75
C GLY A 45 -3.15 0.55 -17.47
N GLN A 46 -2.38 1.39 -16.77
CA GLN A 46 -1.32 2.22 -17.36
C GLN A 46 0.06 1.59 -17.17
N PRO A 47 0.98 1.71 -18.16
CA PRO A 47 2.33 1.19 -18.02
C PRO A 47 3.08 1.78 -16.82
N PHE A 48 3.87 0.96 -16.15
CA PHE A 48 4.84 1.42 -15.16
C PHE A 48 6.14 0.61 -15.24
N TRP A 49 7.21 1.23 -14.73
CA TRP A 49 8.47 0.58 -14.42
C TRP A 49 8.90 1.02 -13.02
N ALA A 50 9.42 0.09 -12.24
CA ALA A 50 9.92 0.36 -10.91
C ALA A 50 11.24 -0.37 -10.64
N ARG A 51 12.18 0.32 -10.01
CA ARG A 51 13.44 -0.23 -9.54
C ARG A 51 13.62 0.04 -8.06
N LEU A 52 13.78 -1.02 -7.28
CA LEU A 52 14.12 -0.90 -5.87
C LEU A 52 15.62 -1.11 -5.71
N LEU A 53 16.34 -0.05 -5.31
CA LEU A 53 17.79 -0.12 -5.10
C LEU A 53 18.15 -0.96 -3.88
N ALA A 54 19.41 -1.41 -3.80
CA ALA A 54 19.92 -2.07 -2.59
C ALA A 54 19.90 -1.11 -1.38
N PRO A 55 19.89 -1.63 -0.14
CA PRO A 55 20.06 -0.82 1.07
C PRO A 55 21.29 0.11 0.98
N ASP A 56 21.11 1.39 1.29
CA ASP A 56 22.20 2.37 1.32
C ASP A 56 22.36 2.97 2.71
N ARG A 57 23.59 2.94 3.25
CA ARG A 57 23.94 3.52 4.55
C ARG A 57 23.63 5.01 4.62
N LYS A 58 23.69 5.74 3.50
CA LYS A 58 23.32 7.16 3.43
C LYS A 58 21.87 7.42 3.80
N PHE A 59 21.01 6.41 3.60
CA PHE A 59 19.60 6.44 3.98
C PHE A 59 19.30 5.55 5.18
N ASN A 60 20.28 5.32 6.08
CA ASN A 60 20.10 4.45 7.25
C ASN A 60 19.67 3.01 6.85
N ASN A 61 20.24 2.49 5.76
CA ASN A 61 19.92 1.21 5.13
C ASN A 61 18.49 1.08 4.59
N HIS A 62 17.71 2.17 4.55
CA HIS A 62 16.47 2.24 3.81
C HIS A 62 16.72 2.19 2.30
N ARG A 63 15.67 1.87 1.54
CA ARG A 63 15.78 1.56 0.11
C ARG A 63 15.03 2.58 -0.72
N VAL A 64 15.61 2.97 -1.84
CA VAL A 64 14.99 3.92 -2.76
C VAL A 64 14.28 3.15 -3.86
N LEU A 65 12.98 3.38 -3.99
CA LEU A 65 12.17 3.02 -5.13
C LEU A 65 12.24 4.15 -6.16
N GLN A 66 12.75 3.83 -7.34
CA GLN A 66 12.65 4.67 -8.52
C GLN A 66 11.41 4.21 -9.29
N LEU A 67 10.47 5.10 -9.55
CA LEU A 67 9.22 4.77 -10.23
C LEU A 67 9.10 5.58 -11.50
N VAL A 68 8.56 4.99 -12.57
CA VAL A 68 8.06 5.65 -13.76
C VAL A 68 6.65 5.12 -13.99
N TYR A 69 5.63 5.97 -13.97
CA TYR A 69 4.23 5.55 -14.07
C TYR A 69 3.33 6.70 -14.52
N ALA A 70 2.07 6.40 -14.87
CA ALA A 70 1.05 7.42 -15.05
C ALA A 70 0.45 7.81 -13.67
N PRO A 71 0.70 9.01 -13.13
CA PRO A 71 0.12 9.43 -11.87
C PRO A 71 -1.40 9.54 -11.95
N PRO A 72 -2.13 9.31 -10.83
CA PRO A 72 -3.57 9.57 -10.80
C PRO A 72 -3.88 11.01 -11.22
N VAL A 73 -4.97 11.19 -11.96
CA VAL A 73 -5.41 12.53 -12.38
C VAL A 73 -5.74 13.41 -11.18
N ALA A 74 -5.50 14.71 -11.32
CA ALA A 74 -5.52 15.66 -10.21
C ALA A 74 -6.86 15.68 -9.45
N GLU A 75 -7.97 15.45 -10.14
CA GLU A 75 -9.31 15.40 -9.56
C GLU A 75 -9.41 14.31 -8.47
N THR A 76 -8.82 13.14 -8.74
CA THR A 76 -8.79 12.04 -7.77
C THR A 76 -7.90 12.32 -6.56
N LEU A 77 -7.01 13.30 -6.69
CA LEU A 77 -6.06 13.76 -5.68
C LEU A 77 -6.47 15.11 -5.08
N SER A 78 -7.75 15.51 -5.19
CA SER A 78 -8.24 16.81 -4.69
C SER A 78 -7.42 18.01 -5.22
N GLY A 79 -7.11 17.98 -6.52
CA GLY A 79 -6.35 19.00 -7.24
C GLY A 79 -4.82 18.81 -7.23
N ALA A 80 -4.29 17.85 -6.46
CA ALA A 80 -2.85 17.64 -6.39
C ALA A 80 -2.27 16.99 -7.64
N ARG A 81 -1.10 17.45 -8.06
CA ARG A 81 -0.31 16.86 -9.15
C ARG A 81 0.85 16.07 -8.59
N LEU A 82 1.13 14.92 -9.19
CA LEU A 82 2.29 14.11 -8.88
C LEU A 82 3.18 14.03 -10.12
N SER A 83 4.48 13.93 -9.86
CA SER A 83 5.44 13.54 -10.89
C SER A 83 5.21 12.09 -11.31
N ASP A 84 5.45 11.84 -12.59
CA ASP A 84 5.48 10.51 -13.20
C ASP A 84 6.75 9.73 -12.87
N CYS A 85 7.81 10.40 -12.38
CA CYS A 85 9.11 9.81 -12.10
C CYS A 85 9.64 10.05 -10.66
N PRO A 86 8.87 9.74 -9.60
CA PRO A 86 9.29 10.05 -8.23
C PRO A 86 10.39 9.10 -7.72
N PHE A 87 11.13 9.59 -6.73
CA PHE A 87 11.94 8.75 -5.84
C PHE A 87 11.23 8.61 -4.50
N VAL A 88 10.99 7.37 -4.08
CA VAL A 88 10.33 7.06 -2.81
C VAL A 88 11.28 6.30 -1.91
N LEU A 89 11.56 6.83 -0.73
CA LEU A 89 12.38 6.14 0.28
C LEU A 89 11.47 5.25 1.13
N LEU A 90 11.80 3.98 1.19
CA LEU A 90 11.02 2.92 1.83
C LEU A 90 11.81 2.26 2.96
N ASP A 91 11.13 1.88 4.03
CA ASP A 91 11.69 0.95 5.01
C ASP A 91 11.56 -0.53 4.59
N ASP A 92 11.97 -1.44 5.47
CA ASP A 92 12.00 -2.88 5.19
C ASP A 92 10.61 -3.50 4.99
N ASN A 93 9.54 -2.78 5.36
CA ASN A 93 8.15 -3.16 5.16
C ASN A 93 7.45 -2.35 4.05
N ALA A 94 8.25 -1.73 3.17
CA ALA A 94 7.80 -0.84 2.11
C ALA A 94 6.96 0.37 2.60
N ARG A 95 7.07 0.76 3.87
CA ARG A 95 6.41 1.98 4.37
C ARG A 95 7.19 3.20 3.91
N ILE A 96 6.46 4.23 3.53
CA ILE A 96 7.06 5.46 3.00
C ILE A 96 7.72 6.22 4.15
N ILE A 97 9.00 6.53 3.97
CA ILE A 97 9.75 7.44 4.84
C ILE A 97 9.74 8.83 4.23
N ALA A 98 10.04 8.91 2.93
CA ALA A 98 10.09 10.16 2.20
C ALA A 98 9.69 9.95 0.73
N TRP A 99 9.20 11.01 0.10
CA TRP A 99 8.83 11.05 -1.31
C TRP A 99 9.35 12.34 -1.93
N ASN A 100 10.03 12.22 -3.06
CA ASN A 100 10.50 13.35 -3.84
C ASN A 100 9.98 13.25 -5.27
N GLY A 101 9.14 14.20 -5.68
CA GLY A 101 8.61 14.26 -7.03
C GLY A 101 9.58 14.73 -8.12
N ARG A 102 10.87 14.97 -7.84
CA ARG A 102 11.94 15.40 -8.77
C ARG A 102 11.68 16.72 -9.52
N GLU A 103 10.61 16.78 -10.30
CA GLU A 103 10.17 17.91 -11.15
C GLU A 103 8.83 18.48 -10.68
N SER A 104 8.38 18.13 -9.47
CA SER A 104 7.16 18.67 -8.86
C SER A 104 7.42 19.19 -7.44
N LEU A 105 6.58 20.12 -6.97
CA LEU A 105 6.55 20.55 -5.57
C LEU A 105 6.00 19.47 -4.62
N SER A 106 5.42 18.39 -5.15
CA SER A 106 4.86 17.31 -4.35
C SER A 106 5.95 16.51 -3.64
N GLN A 107 5.88 16.48 -2.31
CA GLN A 107 6.88 15.87 -1.43
C GLN A 107 6.25 15.30 -0.16
N VAL A 108 6.88 14.26 0.38
CA VAL A 108 6.54 13.69 1.70
C VAL A 108 7.82 13.64 2.52
N GLN A 109 7.76 14.16 3.73
CA GLN A 109 8.88 14.14 4.68
C GLN A 109 8.39 13.66 6.04
N PRO A 110 9.23 12.97 6.83
CA PRO A 110 8.87 12.61 8.20
C PRO A 110 8.53 13.86 9.03
N ALA A 111 7.42 13.84 9.76
CA ALA A 111 7.08 14.86 10.74
C ALA A 111 7.56 14.46 12.16
N SER A 112 7.83 15.47 12.99
CA SER A 112 8.13 15.28 14.42
C SER A 112 6.86 15.46 15.27
N PRO A 113 6.59 14.61 16.28
CA PRO A 113 7.36 13.42 16.66
C PRO A 113 7.06 12.17 15.81
N SER A 114 5.98 12.18 15.03
CA SER A 114 5.59 11.09 14.12
C SER A 114 4.73 11.59 12.97
N GLY A 115 4.57 10.76 11.93
CA GLY A 115 3.74 11.02 10.76
C GLY A 115 4.50 11.70 9.62
N TYR A 116 3.78 12.55 8.87
CA TYR A 116 4.25 13.15 7.63
C TYR A 116 3.95 14.63 7.55
N THR A 117 4.90 15.40 7.01
CA THR A 117 4.59 16.66 6.33
C THR A 117 4.49 16.36 4.85
N VAL A 118 3.32 16.63 4.26
CA VAL A 118 3.09 16.46 2.82
C VAL A 118 2.93 17.84 2.19
N ALA A 119 3.80 18.14 1.22
CA ALA A 119 3.62 19.26 0.30
C ALA A 119 2.92 18.73 -0.96
N ARG A 120 1.89 19.43 -1.41
CA ARG A 120 1.08 19.10 -2.59
C ARG A 120 1.25 20.22 -3.61
N GLU A 121 1.61 19.87 -4.84
CA GLU A 121 1.57 20.81 -5.96
C GLU A 121 0.13 20.95 -6.46
N LEU A 122 -0.39 22.17 -6.50
CA LEU A 122 -1.71 22.50 -7.05
C LEU A 122 -1.54 23.43 -8.26
N LEU A 123 -2.46 23.34 -9.21
CA LEU A 123 -2.63 24.37 -10.24
C LEU A 123 -3.79 25.28 -9.83
N GLU A 124 -3.52 26.58 -9.75
CA GLU A 124 -4.53 27.60 -9.49
C GLU A 124 -4.77 28.41 -10.77
N GLY A 125 -6.04 28.56 -11.15
CA GLY A 125 -6.43 29.22 -12.41
C GLY A 125 -6.56 28.26 -13.59
N ASN A 126 -6.88 28.81 -14.77
CA ASN A 126 -7.15 28.05 -15.99
C ASN A 126 -6.24 28.49 -17.14
N GLY A 127 -5.79 27.53 -17.95
CA GLY A 127 -5.03 27.79 -19.18
C GLY A 127 -3.62 28.34 -18.93
N GLU A 128 -3.14 29.20 -19.82
CA GLU A 128 -1.78 29.77 -19.77
C GLU A 128 -1.54 30.69 -18.55
N ALA A 129 -2.59 31.11 -17.86
CA ALA A 129 -2.52 31.92 -16.65
C ALA A 129 -2.46 31.08 -15.36
N ALA A 130 -2.43 29.75 -15.46
CA ALA A 130 -2.38 28.89 -14.29
C ALA A 130 -1.06 29.08 -13.52
N SER A 131 -1.14 29.36 -12.22
CA SER A 131 0.02 29.42 -11.33
C SER A 131 0.17 28.12 -10.55
N VAL A 132 1.41 27.75 -10.27
CA VAL A 132 1.73 26.62 -9.40
C VAL A 132 1.67 27.09 -7.95
N ALA A 133 0.84 26.45 -7.14
CA ALA A 133 0.74 26.67 -5.71
C ALA A 133 1.19 25.43 -4.91
N SER A 134 1.57 25.64 -3.65
CA SER A 134 1.91 24.56 -2.73
C SER A 134 0.97 24.59 -1.54
N ASP A 135 0.22 23.50 -1.37
CA ASP A 135 -0.57 23.23 -0.17
C ASP A 135 0.21 22.28 0.73
N LYS A 136 0.27 22.58 2.03
CA LYS A 136 1.00 21.77 3.00
C LYS A 136 0.03 21.23 4.04
N ARG A 137 0.14 19.94 4.32
CA ARG A 137 -0.60 19.29 5.40
C ARG A 137 0.29 18.40 6.26
N THR A 138 -0.08 18.32 7.53
CA THR A 138 0.54 17.40 8.48
C THR A 138 -0.41 16.23 8.70
N ILE A 139 0.11 15.02 8.52
CA ILE A 139 -0.59 13.77 8.78
C ILE A 139 0.07 13.15 10.01
N HIS A 140 -0.70 12.89 11.06
CA HIS A 140 -0.20 12.26 12.28
C HIS A 140 -0.35 10.74 12.20
N GLY A 141 0.54 10.01 12.88
CA GLY A 141 0.45 8.55 13.00
C GLY A 141 1.77 7.85 12.70
N GLU A 142 1.69 6.52 12.61
CA GLU A 142 2.82 5.69 12.21
C GLU A 142 3.15 5.86 10.72
N ARG A 143 4.31 5.33 10.32
CA ARG A 143 4.64 5.22 8.90
C ARG A 143 3.66 4.26 8.22
N ALA A 144 3.29 4.57 7.00
CA ALA A 144 2.22 3.91 6.27
C ALA A 144 2.62 3.65 4.81
N TRP A 145 1.82 2.83 4.15
CA TRP A 145 1.76 2.83 2.69
C TRP A 145 0.98 4.03 2.17
N ASP A 146 1.33 4.53 1.00
CA ASP A 146 0.44 5.43 0.26
C ASP A 146 -0.71 4.62 -0.35
N LEU A 147 -1.94 5.12 -0.25
CA LEU A 147 -3.13 4.44 -0.76
C LEU A 147 -3.05 4.14 -2.26
N ARG A 148 -2.48 5.07 -3.06
CA ARG A 148 -2.45 4.96 -4.53
C ARG A 148 -1.33 4.05 -5.01
N LEU A 149 -0.20 4.04 -4.30
CA LEU A 149 0.88 3.09 -4.55
C LEU A 149 0.72 1.74 -3.83
N ALA A 150 -0.27 1.57 -2.96
CA ALA A 150 -0.44 0.34 -2.18
C ALA A 150 -0.45 -0.96 -3.03
N PRO A 151 -1.06 -1.03 -4.23
CA PRO A 151 -0.94 -2.21 -5.09
C PRO A 151 0.52 -2.54 -5.47
N LEU A 152 1.33 -1.53 -5.77
CA LEU A 152 2.75 -1.68 -6.07
C LEU A 152 3.54 -2.07 -4.81
N LEU A 153 3.30 -1.40 -3.67
CA LEU A 153 3.98 -1.71 -2.41
C LEU A 153 3.67 -3.12 -1.90
N LEU A 154 2.44 -3.60 -2.15
CA LEU A 154 2.07 -4.99 -1.93
C LEU A 154 2.86 -5.93 -2.84
N ALA A 155 2.99 -5.63 -4.13
CA ALA A 155 3.81 -6.44 -5.04
C ALA A 155 5.28 -6.56 -4.57
N LEU A 156 5.82 -5.50 -3.96
CA LEU A 156 7.19 -5.48 -3.40
C LEU A 156 7.36 -6.29 -2.11
N THR A 157 6.28 -6.69 -1.43
CA THR A 157 6.36 -7.29 -0.08
C THR A 157 5.59 -8.61 0.07
N TRP A 158 4.72 -8.93 -0.89
CA TRP A 158 3.84 -10.08 -0.79
C TRP A 158 4.57 -11.42 -0.94
N SER A 159 4.11 -12.41 -0.18
CA SER A 159 4.41 -13.82 -0.39
C SER A 159 3.16 -14.66 -0.10
N PRO A 160 3.07 -15.93 -0.54
CA PRO A 160 1.89 -16.78 -0.30
C PRO A 160 1.59 -17.04 1.18
N LYS A 161 2.56 -16.78 2.07
CA LYS A 161 2.43 -16.91 3.52
C LYS A 161 2.30 -15.57 4.23
N ALA A 162 2.19 -14.47 3.48
CA ALA A 162 2.10 -13.13 4.06
C ALA A 162 0.84 -13.02 4.91
N SER A 163 1.03 -12.50 6.12
CA SER A 163 -0.04 -12.08 7.03
C SER A 163 0.36 -10.71 7.55
N ALA A 164 -0.42 -9.69 7.20
CA ALA A 164 -0.08 -8.30 7.46
C ALA A 164 -1.31 -7.51 7.86
N ASP A 165 -1.11 -6.53 8.75
CA ASP A 165 -2.07 -5.47 9.01
C ASP A 165 -1.31 -4.16 9.30
N LEU A 166 -1.36 -3.22 8.35
CA LEU A 166 -0.52 -2.02 8.35
C LEU A 166 -1.31 -0.77 8.01
N ALA A 167 -0.83 0.38 8.48
CA ALA A 167 -1.44 1.67 8.18
C ALA A 167 -1.31 2.04 6.70
N VAL A 168 -2.39 2.61 6.15
CA VAL A 168 -2.45 3.20 4.82
C VAL A 168 -2.87 4.65 4.96
N VAL A 169 -2.29 5.52 4.15
CA VAL A 169 -2.64 6.94 4.11
C VAL A 169 -2.80 7.37 2.65
N ASP A 170 -3.86 8.10 2.35
CA ASP A 170 -3.98 8.79 1.06
C ASP A 170 -3.13 10.07 1.10
N LEU A 171 -1.82 9.96 0.83
CA LEU A 171 -0.87 11.05 1.11
C LEU A 171 -1.22 12.33 0.35
N PHE A 172 -1.79 12.20 -0.84
CA PHE A 172 -2.09 13.33 -1.73
C PHE A 172 -3.58 13.56 -2.01
N GLY A 173 -4.46 12.58 -1.75
CA GLY A 173 -5.90 12.70 -1.99
C GLY A 173 -6.75 13.11 -0.78
N PRO A 174 -8.09 12.96 -0.88
CA PRO A 174 -9.03 13.46 0.13
C PRO A 174 -9.09 12.59 1.40
N ARG A 175 -8.71 11.30 1.33
CA ARG A 175 -8.96 10.32 2.40
C ARG A 175 -7.89 10.31 3.50
N TRP A 176 -7.01 11.33 3.52
CA TRP A 176 -5.81 11.36 4.35
C TRP A 176 -6.05 11.34 5.87
N LYS A 177 -7.29 11.58 6.32
CA LYS A 177 -7.68 11.54 7.74
C LYS A 177 -8.43 10.26 8.16
N GLU A 178 -8.72 9.35 7.25
CA GLU A 178 -9.65 8.24 7.50
C GLU A 178 -9.08 7.08 8.33
N GLY A 179 -7.79 7.09 8.66
CA GLY A 179 -7.17 5.99 9.44
C GLY A 179 -7.23 4.65 8.71
N LEU A 180 -6.88 4.65 7.43
CA LEU A 180 -7.00 3.49 6.55
C LEU A 180 -6.01 2.37 6.92
N ARG A 181 -6.36 1.15 6.55
CA ARG A 181 -5.54 -0.06 6.77
C ARG A 181 -5.37 -0.83 5.47
N ALA A 182 -4.28 -1.58 5.40
CA ALA A 182 -4.12 -2.69 4.47
C ALA A 182 -3.96 -3.98 5.28
N THR A 183 -4.82 -4.96 5.01
CA THR A 183 -4.72 -6.31 5.56
C THR A 183 -4.38 -7.28 4.45
N VAL A 184 -3.49 -8.22 4.70
CA VAL A 184 -3.11 -9.29 3.77
C VAL A 184 -3.18 -10.60 4.50
N ASN A 185 -3.79 -11.62 3.90
CA ASN A 185 -3.84 -12.97 4.41
C ASN A 185 -3.73 -13.98 3.25
N GLY A 186 -2.53 -14.48 3.02
CA GLY A 186 -2.26 -15.36 1.88
C GLY A 186 -2.58 -14.67 0.56
N ALA A 187 -3.55 -15.19 -0.19
CA ALA A 187 -3.96 -14.66 -1.49
C ALA A 187 -5.07 -13.59 -1.42
N GLU A 188 -5.49 -13.18 -0.23
CA GLU A 188 -6.52 -12.16 -0.03
C GLU A 188 -5.89 -10.89 0.53
N ALA A 189 -6.36 -9.73 0.07
CA ALA A 189 -5.98 -8.44 0.64
C ALA A 189 -7.19 -7.52 0.74
N THR A 190 -7.16 -6.61 1.71
CA THR A 190 -8.02 -5.42 1.75
C THR A 190 -7.12 -4.21 1.82
N ILE A 191 -7.35 -3.19 0.99
CA ILE A 191 -6.57 -1.95 0.98
C ILE A 191 -7.55 -0.78 1.02
N GLY A 192 -7.49 0.03 2.07
CA GLY A 192 -8.33 1.23 2.18
C GLY A 192 -9.83 0.94 2.23
N GLY A 193 -10.21 -0.29 2.59
CA GLY A 193 -11.58 -0.78 2.64
C GLY A 193 -12.00 -1.63 1.43
N ASP A 194 -11.22 -1.63 0.35
CA ASP A 194 -11.53 -2.39 -0.87
C ASP A 194 -10.88 -3.78 -0.82
N GLY A 195 -11.64 -4.81 -1.21
CA GLY A 195 -11.18 -6.20 -1.23
C GLY A 195 -10.51 -6.58 -2.55
N TYR A 196 -9.46 -7.40 -2.46
CA TYR A 196 -8.64 -7.84 -3.57
C TYR A 196 -8.24 -9.32 -3.48
N THR A 197 -8.07 -9.94 -4.65
CA THR A 197 -7.46 -11.26 -4.81
C THR A 197 -6.08 -11.14 -5.45
N ILE A 198 -5.10 -11.83 -4.88
CA ILE A 198 -3.73 -11.86 -5.33
C ILE A 198 -3.50 -13.14 -6.13
N LEU A 199 -3.01 -12.99 -7.36
CA LEU A 199 -2.61 -14.10 -8.22
C LEU A 199 -1.09 -14.14 -8.30
N ALA A 200 -0.50 -15.31 -8.06
CA ALA A 200 0.94 -15.51 -8.08
C ALA A 200 1.47 -15.82 -9.48
N ASP A 201 2.75 -15.50 -9.73
CA ASP A 201 3.52 -16.05 -10.84
C ASP A 201 4.06 -17.46 -10.50
N ASP A 202 4.72 -18.11 -11.46
CA ASP A 202 5.33 -19.43 -11.29
C ASP A 202 6.49 -19.44 -10.25
N HIS A 203 6.96 -18.26 -9.84
CA HIS A 203 7.97 -18.08 -8.80
C HIS A 203 7.37 -17.79 -7.41
N GLY A 204 6.03 -17.76 -7.29
CA GLY A 204 5.35 -17.47 -6.04
C GLY A 204 5.38 -15.99 -5.64
N ARG A 205 5.64 -15.07 -6.57
CA ARG A 205 5.55 -13.62 -6.38
C ARG A 205 4.19 -13.10 -6.86
N LEU A 206 3.82 -11.89 -6.48
CA LEU A 206 2.59 -11.27 -6.97
C LEU A 206 2.70 -11.02 -8.48
N ALA A 207 1.83 -11.65 -9.27
CA ALA A 207 1.66 -11.38 -10.69
C ALA A 207 0.52 -10.39 -10.93
N ARG A 208 -0.62 -10.56 -10.25
CA ARG A 208 -1.79 -9.70 -10.44
C ARG A 208 -2.50 -9.43 -9.11
N LEU A 209 -2.98 -8.21 -8.93
CA LEU A 209 -3.93 -7.85 -7.88
C LEU A 209 -5.26 -7.50 -8.55
N VAL A 210 -6.31 -8.23 -8.23
CA VAL A 210 -7.61 -8.12 -8.89
C VAL A 210 -8.65 -7.63 -7.87
N ASP A 211 -9.45 -6.63 -8.22
CA ASP A 211 -10.52 -6.13 -7.35
C ASP A 211 -11.78 -7.01 -7.39
N ALA A 212 -12.76 -6.68 -6.57
CA ALA A 212 -14.04 -7.40 -6.50
C ALA A 212 -14.84 -7.41 -7.82
N HIS A 213 -14.49 -6.55 -8.79
CA HIS A 213 -15.12 -6.49 -10.11
C HIS A 213 -14.33 -7.26 -11.18
N GLY A 214 -13.24 -7.93 -10.81
CA GLY A 214 -12.39 -8.65 -11.74
C GLY A 214 -11.40 -7.76 -12.49
N MET A 215 -11.27 -6.49 -12.11
CA MET A 215 -10.34 -5.57 -12.75
C MET A 215 -8.97 -5.67 -12.10
N ALA A 216 -7.92 -5.84 -12.92
CA ALA A 216 -6.55 -5.83 -12.44
C ALA A 216 -6.14 -4.41 -12.04
N ARG A 217 -5.81 -4.22 -10.77
CA ARG A 217 -5.22 -2.98 -10.23
C ARG A 217 -3.73 -2.92 -10.47
N ILE A 218 -3.03 -4.05 -10.36
CA ILE A 218 -1.66 -4.17 -10.82
C ILE A 218 -1.50 -5.50 -11.55
N GLU A 219 -0.72 -5.49 -12.63
CA GLU A 219 -0.31 -6.65 -13.40
C GLU A 219 1.19 -6.53 -13.65
N ILE A 220 1.96 -7.52 -13.20
CA ILE A 220 3.41 -7.59 -13.36
C ILE A 220 3.71 -8.44 -14.59
N GLU A 221 4.36 -7.82 -15.57
CA GLU A 221 4.73 -8.47 -16.83
C GLU A 221 6.14 -9.05 -16.77
N GLY A 222 7.02 -8.48 -15.92
CA GLY A 222 8.39 -8.95 -15.79
C GLY A 222 9.07 -8.48 -14.51
N TRP A 223 10.02 -9.31 -14.09
CA TRP A 223 10.95 -9.06 -12.99
C TRP A 223 12.37 -9.23 -13.51
N SER A 224 13.28 -8.38 -13.08
CA SER A 224 14.70 -8.55 -13.38
C SER A 224 15.57 -8.14 -12.21
N ASP A 225 16.56 -8.97 -11.89
CA ASP A 225 17.65 -8.55 -11.02
C ASP A 225 18.63 -7.75 -11.89
N PRO A 226 18.91 -6.48 -11.58
CA PRO A 226 19.94 -5.74 -12.29
C PRO A 226 21.25 -6.52 -12.15
N ALA A 227 21.94 -6.72 -13.27
CA ALA A 227 23.24 -7.36 -13.26
C ALA A 227 24.16 -6.68 -12.21
N PRO A 228 24.97 -7.46 -11.46
CA PRO A 228 25.82 -6.94 -10.40
C PRO A 228 26.83 -5.89 -10.90
#